data_AF-A0A660U4Y0-F1
#
_entry.id   AF-A0A660U4Y0-F1
#
_cell.length_a   1.000
_cell.length_b   1.000
_cell.length_c   1.000
_cell.angle_alpha   90.00
_cell.angle_beta   90.00
_cell.angle_gamma   90.00
#
_symmetry.space_group_name_H-M   'P 1'
#
loop_
_entity.id
_entity.type
_entity.pdbx_description
1 polymer ?
#
loop_
_entity_poly.entity_id
_entity_poly.type
_entity_poly.pdbx_seq_one_letter_code
_entity_poly.pdbx_strand_id
1 'polypeptide(L)'
;MKTVVCFGDSNTWGYMPSGEGRYPFKNRWTSVLQEKLGNEFFVIPEGLNGRTTVFEDPVEGDKCGLTHLVTILESHKPIDLILIMLGTNDLKSRFGLNAYEIAQGAERLVKLVKKSDAGVGGNAPEIILVSPPPILKSIFLCFDEQSVKKSHDLSGYYAEVAKVNKIYFLDAGDIVKSSTVDGIHWEKEEHEKFGETVAGKIKEIMGK
;
A
#
# COMPACT_ATOMS: atom_id res chain seq x y z
N MET A 1 -8.04 -21.32 6.51
CA MET A 1 -7.46 -20.47 5.46
C MET A 1 -7.51 -19.04 5.99
N LYS A 2 -6.37 -18.36 6.07
CA LYS A 2 -6.23 -17.01 6.63
C LYS A 2 -6.36 -15.97 5.51
N THR A 3 -7.24 -14.99 5.66
CA THR A 3 -7.49 -13.96 4.66
C THR A 3 -6.52 -12.79 4.84
N VAL A 4 -5.81 -12.43 3.76
CA VAL A 4 -4.88 -11.30 3.70
C VAL A 4 -5.38 -10.30 2.66
N VAL A 5 -5.75 -9.09 3.09
CA VAL A 5 -6.13 -8.00 2.17
C VAL A 5 -4.92 -7.12 1.88
N CYS A 6 -4.61 -6.93 0.60
CA CYS A 6 -3.55 -6.03 0.15
C CYS A 6 -4.19 -4.73 -0.37
N PHE A 7 -4.30 -3.73 0.50
CA PHE A 7 -4.92 -2.45 0.19
C PHE A 7 -3.89 -1.42 -0.27
N GLY A 8 -3.97 -0.98 -1.53
CA GLY A 8 -3.03 0.01 -2.05
C GLY A 8 -3.43 0.67 -3.36
N ASP A 9 -2.45 1.22 -4.06
CA ASP A 9 -2.62 2.03 -5.26
C ASP A 9 -2.28 1.25 -6.55
N SER A 10 -1.69 1.93 -7.55
CA SER A 10 -1.26 1.37 -8.82
C SER A 10 -0.14 0.35 -8.70
N ASN A 11 0.76 0.46 -7.71
CA ASN A 11 1.79 -0.56 -7.48
C ASN A 11 1.17 -1.84 -6.87
N THR A 12 0.06 -1.73 -6.15
CA THR A 12 -0.75 -2.90 -5.76
C THR A 12 -1.58 -3.46 -6.91
N TRP A 13 -2.10 -2.60 -7.78
CA TRP A 13 -2.80 -3.02 -8.98
C TRP A 13 -1.86 -3.75 -9.96
N GLY A 14 -0.59 -3.33 -10.03
CA GLY A 14 0.43 -3.84 -10.93
C GLY A 14 0.52 -3.05 -12.22
N TYR A 15 0.63 -1.72 -12.14
CA TYR A 15 0.81 -0.85 -13.31
C TYR A 15 2.22 -0.99 -13.88
N MET A 16 2.34 -1.13 -15.21
CA MET A 16 3.64 -1.24 -15.87
C MET A 16 4.24 0.16 -16.10
N PRO A 17 5.50 0.40 -15.72
CA PRO A 17 6.13 1.71 -15.89
C PRO A 17 6.29 2.12 -17.36
N SER A 18 6.25 1.15 -18.30
CA SER A 18 6.19 1.41 -19.75
C SER A 18 4.91 2.13 -20.20
N GLY A 19 3.86 2.15 -19.37
CA GLY A 19 2.54 2.67 -19.73
C GLY A 19 1.68 1.69 -20.54
N GLU A 20 2.14 0.45 -20.76
CA GLU A 20 1.42 -0.58 -21.52
C GLU A 20 0.23 -1.21 -20.75
N GLY A 21 -0.10 -0.67 -19.57
CA GLY A 21 -1.24 -1.07 -18.77
C GLY A 21 -0.86 -1.91 -17.56
N ARG A 22 -1.45 -3.11 -17.41
CA ARG A 22 -1.36 -3.92 -16.19
C ARG A 22 -0.48 -5.14 -16.38
N TYR A 23 0.43 -5.39 -15.44
CA TYR A 23 1.16 -6.65 -15.38
C TYR A 23 0.21 -7.85 -15.44
N PRO A 24 0.60 -8.93 -16.15
CA PRO A 24 -0.09 -10.21 -16.08
C PRO A 24 -0.29 -10.65 -14.64
N PHE A 25 -1.40 -11.34 -14.35
CA PHE A 25 -1.79 -11.69 -12.98
C PHE A 25 -0.63 -12.27 -12.15
N LYS A 26 0.05 -13.30 -12.67
CA LYS A 26 1.17 -13.98 -12.00
C LYS A 26 2.38 -13.08 -11.68
N ASN A 27 2.53 -11.94 -12.34
CA ASN A 27 3.67 -11.05 -12.20
C ASN A 27 3.45 -9.96 -11.12
N ARG A 28 2.24 -9.86 -10.58
CA ARG A 28 1.91 -8.85 -9.56
C ARG A 28 2.41 -9.33 -8.20
N TRP A 29 2.93 -8.42 -7.39
CA TRP A 29 3.47 -8.77 -6.07
C TRP A 29 2.45 -9.49 -5.18
N THR A 30 1.15 -9.19 -5.32
CA THR A 30 0.07 -9.86 -4.58
C THR A 30 -0.10 -11.33 -5.01
N SER A 31 0.12 -11.64 -6.29
CA SER A 31 0.05 -13.02 -6.80
C SER A 31 1.31 -13.80 -6.42
N VAL A 32 2.48 -13.16 -6.45
CA VAL A 32 3.71 -13.73 -5.90
C VAL A 32 3.56 -14.00 -4.39
N LEU A 33 2.96 -13.07 -3.65
CA LEU A 33 2.64 -13.24 -2.24
C LEU A 33 1.76 -14.47 -2.01
N GLN A 34 0.66 -14.61 -2.77
CA GLN A 34 -0.23 -15.78 -2.68
C GLN A 34 0.52 -17.09 -2.91
N GLU A 35 1.36 -17.15 -3.95
CA GLU A 35 2.15 -18.34 -4.28
C GLU A 35 3.09 -18.71 -3.11
N LYS A 36 3.79 -17.72 -2.55
CA LYS A 36 4.77 -17.93 -1.47
C LYS A 36 4.11 -18.27 -0.14
N LEU A 37 2.91 -17.75 0.14
CA LEU A 37 2.14 -18.10 1.33
C LEU A 37 1.50 -19.50 1.21
N GLY A 38 1.15 -19.93 0.00
CA GLY A 38 0.54 -21.24 -0.25
C GLY A 38 -0.92 -21.32 0.19
N ASN A 39 -1.45 -22.55 0.25
CA ASN A 39 -2.89 -22.82 0.39
C ASN A 39 -3.46 -22.52 1.80
N GLU A 40 -2.62 -22.20 2.77
CA GLU A 40 -3.06 -21.80 4.10
C GLU A 40 -3.63 -20.37 4.12
N PHE A 41 -3.31 -19.56 3.11
CA PHE A 41 -3.69 -18.17 3.01
C PHE A 41 -4.50 -17.89 1.74
N PHE A 42 -5.37 -16.88 1.81
CA PHE A 42 -6.09 -16.33 0.68
C PHE A 42 -5.80 -14.84 0.57
N VAL A 43 -5.13 -14.43 -0.50
CA VAL A 43 -4.70 -13.04 -0.74
C VAL A 43 -5.71 -12.33 -1.63
N ILE A 44 -6.22 -11.19 -1.16
CA ILE A 44 -7.18 -10.34 -1.85
C ILE A 44 -6.48 -9.06 -2.30
N PRO A 45 -6.22 -8.89 -3.62
CA PRO A 45 -5.57 -7.70 -4.15
C PRO A 45 -6.56 -6.55 -4.34
N GLU A 46 -6.53 -5.56 -3.44
CA GLU A 46 -7.32 -4.33 -3.49
C GLU A 46 -6.46 -3.14 -3.93
N GLY A 47 -5.95 -3.18 -5.16
CA GLY A 47 -5.17 -2.11 -5.77
C GLY A 47 -6.01 -1.21 -6.68
N LEU A 48 -5.95 0.11 -6.49
CA LEU A 48 -6.65 1.10 -7.32
C LEU A 48 -5.69 2.21 -7.76
N ASN A 49 -5.50 2.37 -9.08
CA ASN A 49 -4.65 3.43 -9.62
C ASN A 49 -5.13 4.81 -9.16
N GLY A 50 -4.19 5.62 -8.69
CA GLY A 50 -4.45 6.97 -8.20
C GLY A 50 -4.95 7.06 -6.76
N ARG A 51 -5.22 5.94 -6.08
CA ARG A 51 -5.75 5.94 -4.70
C ARG A 51 -4.82 6.71 -3.76
N THR A 52 -5.40 7.65 -3.02
CA THR A 52 -4.74 8.43 -1.97
C THR A 52 -5.03 7.81 -0.60
N THR A 53 -4.44 8.34 0.47
CA THR A 53 -4.84 7.96 1.82
C THR A 53 -6.28 8.38 2.13
N VAL A 54 -6.55 9.67 2.26
CA VAL A 54 -7.82 10.22 2.77
C VAL A 54 -8.42 11.32 1.90
N PHE A 55 -7.83 11.57 0.74
CA PHE A 55 -8.17 12.72 -0.11
C PHE A 55 -8.92 12.29 -1.35
N GLU A 56 -10.04 12.95 -1.62
CA GLU A 56 -10.62 12.89 -2.95
C GLU A 56 -9.72 13.63 -3.92
N ASP A 57 -9.49 13.06 -5.11
CA ASP A 57 -8.68 13.73 -6.12
C ASP A 57 -9.59 14.63 -6.95
N PRO A 58 -9.43 15.98 -6.91
CA PRO A 58 -10.31 16.89 -7.62
C PRO A 58 -10.22 16.76 -9.15
N VAL A 59 -9.20 16.06 -9.66
CA VAL A 59 -8.99 15.81 -11.09
C VAL A 59 -9.34 14.38 -11.47
N GLU A 60 -8.94 13.39 -10.66
CA GLU A 60 -9.14 11.96 -10.96
C GLU A 60 -10.41 11.36 -10.33
N GLY A 61 -11.13 12.14 -9.51
CA GLY A 61 -12.36 11.75 -8.84
C GLY A 61 -12.13 10.75 -7.72
N ASP A 62 -12.91 9.66 -7.76
CA ASP A 62 -13.06 8.66 -6.69
C ASP A 62 -11.75 7.92 -6.39
N LYS A 63 -10.96 8.54 -5.51
CA LYS A 63 -9.60 8.11 -5.14
C LYS A 63 -9.35 8.11 -3.64
N CYS A 64 -10.33 8.52 -2.83
CA CYS A 64 -10.20 8.56 -1.38
C CYS A 64 -10.15 7.14 -0.79
N GLY A 65 -8.96 6.68 -0.40
CA GLY A 65 -8.75 5.37 0.20
C GLY A 65 -9.58 5.14 1.46
N LEU A 66 -9.80 6.18 2.28
CA LEU A 66 -10.63 6.07 3.47
C LEU A 66 -12.08 5.66 3.15
N THR A 67 -12.66 6.23 2.10
CA THR A 67 -14.02 5.89 1.67
C THR A 67 -14.08 4.45 1.17
N HIS A 68 -13.09 4.03 0.38
CA HIS A 68 -13.03 2.65 -0.15
C HIS A 68 -12.80 1.61 0.95
N LEU A 69 -11.98 1.94 1.95
CA LEU A 69 -11.57 1.01 2.99
C LEU A 69 -12.76 0.52 3.82
N VAL A 70 -13.78 1.34 4.05
CA VAL A 70 -15.02 0.91 4.74
C VAL A 70 -15.67 -0.24 3.98
N THR A 71 -15.91 -0.08 2.68
CA THR A 71 -16.53 -1.12 1.84
C THR A 71 -15.70 -2.38 1.82
N ILE A 72 -14.38 -2.26 1.71
CA ILE A 72 -13.43 -3.39 1.64
C ILE A 72 -13.39 -4.18 2.94
N LEU A 73 -13.44 -3.51 4.10
CA LEU A 73 -13.50 -4.17 5.40
C LEU A 73 -14.81 -4.98 5.54
N GLU A 74 -15.94 -4.42 5.11
CA GLU A 74 -17.24 -5.10 5.20
C GLU A 74 -17.39 -6.23 4.18
N SER A 75 -16.87 -6.07 2.96
CA SER A 75 -17.04 -7.06 1.89
C SER A 75 -16.16 -8.30 2.05
N HIS A 76 -15.04 -8.17 2.76
CA HIS A 76 -14.03 -9.24 2.87
C HIS A 76 -13.90 -9.83 4.28
N LYS A 77 -14.71 -9.41 5.26
CA LYS A 77 -14.65 -9.99 6.61
C LYS A 77 -15.10 -11.46 6.64
N PRO A 78 -14.46 -12.34 7.45
CA PRO A 78 -13.35 -12.03 8.36
C PRO A 78 -11.99 -11.91 7.66
N ILE A 79 -11.24 -10.88 8.01
CA ILE A 79 -9.88 -10.58 7.54
C ILE A 79 -8.90 -10.89 8.67
N ASP A 80 -7.93 -11.77 8.45
CA ASP A 80 -6.92 -12.05 9.46
C ASP A 80 -5.84 -10.96 9.48
N LEU A 81 -5.44 -10.45 8.30
CA LEU A 81 -4.42 -9.40 8.17
C LEU A 81 -4.73 -8.45 7.01
N ILE A 82 -4.50 -7.16 7.21
CA ILE A 82 -4.54 -6.14 6.15
C ILE A 82 -3.18 -5.44 6.02
N LEU A 83 -2.68 -5.40 4.78
CA LEU A 83 -1.52 -4.61 4.38
C LEU A 83 -2.00 -3.30 3.77
N ILE A 84 -1.52 -2.16 4.28
CA ILE A 84 -1.86 -0.83 3.73
C ILE A 84 -0.59 -0.21 3.15
N MET A 85 -0.55 -0.06 1.83
CA MET A 85 0.54 0.61 1.11
C MET A 85 -0.03 1.73 0.25
N LEU A 86 -0.07 2.94 0.82
CA LEU A 86 -0.59 4.16 0.21
C LEU A 86 0.27 5.35 0.64
N GLY A 87 0.15 6.46 -0.09
CA GLY A 87 0.89 7.71 0.16
C GLY A 87 1.56 8.26 -1.09
N THR A 88 1.79 7.43 -2.11
CA THR A 88 2.40 7.84 -3.38
C THR A 88 1.57 8.94 -4.03
N ASN A 89 0.26 8.76 -4.18
CA ASN A 89 -0.59 9.74 -4.86
C ASN A 89 -0.82 11.02 -4.04
N ASP A 90 -0.70 10.95 -2.72
CA ASP A 90 -0.77 12.11 -1.84
C ASP A 90 0.43 13.07 -2.07
N LEU A 91 1.53 12.58 -2.66
CA LEU A 91 2.68 13.40 -3.05
C LEU A 91 2.41 14.30 -4.27
N LYS A 92 1.29 14.11 -4.99
CA LYS A 92 0.96 14.96 -6.15
C LYS A 92 0.90 16.42 -5.72
N SER A 93 1.57 17.29 -6.47
CA SER A 93 1.76 18.72 -6.12
C SER A 93 0.45 19.44 -5.83
N ARG A 94 -0.64 19.05 -6.52
CA ARG A 94 -1.99 19.59 -6.33
C ARG A 94 -2.57 19.43 -4.91
N PHE A 95 -2.12 18.45 -4.12
CA PHE A 95 -2.59 18.30 -2.74
C PHE A 95 -1.81 19.18 -1.76
N GLY A 96 -0.60 19.64 -2.13
CA GLY A 96 0.18 20.56 -1.30
C GLY A 96 0.70 20.00 0.02
N LEU A 97 0.56 18.69 0.27
CA LEU A 97 0.87 18.05 1.54
C LEU A 97 2.37 17.88 1.78
N ASN A 98 2.79 17.84 3.04
CA ASN A 98 4.09 17.35 3.46
C ASN A 98 4.02 15.88 3.92
N ALA A 99 5.18 15.24 4.14
CA ALA A 99 5.24 13.82 4.50
C ALA A 99 4.54 13.48 5.83
N TYR A 100 4.57 14.40 6.81
CA TYR A 100 3.88 14.23 8.08
C TYR A 100 2.36 14.20 7.90
N GLU A 101 1.80 15.10 7.08
CA GLU A 101 0.36 15.15 6.78
C GLU A 101 -0.10 13.90 6.02
N ILE A 102 0.71 13.40 5.10
CA ILE A 102 0.44 12.12 4.40
C ILE A 102 0.40 10.96 5.41
N ALA A 103 1.35 10.91 6.35
CA ALA A 103 1.36 9.90 7.41
C ALA A 103 0.15 10.00 8.34
N GLN A 104 -0.35 11.21 8.65
CA GLN A 104 -1.61 11.37 9.39
C GLN A 104 -2.81 10.83 8.60
N GLY A 105 -2.82 10.98 7.28
CA GLY A 105 -3.79 10.34 6.40
C GLY A 105 -3.75 8.82 6.52
N ALA A 106 -2.56 8.22 6.44
CA ALA A 106 -2.37 6.79 6.65
C ALA A 106 -2.78 6.33 8.07
N GLU A 107 -2.50 7.12 9.10
CA GLU A 107 -2.94 6.84 10.46
C GLU A 107 -4.47 6.79 10.57
N ARG A 108 -5.19 7.64 9.83
CA ARG A 108 -6.66 7.61 9.80
C ARG A 108 -7.17 6.28 9.26
N LEU A 109 -6.52 5.71 8.24
CA LEU A 109 -6.83 4.37 7.73
C LEU A 109 -6.56 3.29 8.79
N VAL A 110 -5.40 3.33 9.45
CA VAL A 110 -5.05 2.42 10.55
C VAL A 110 -6.10 2.47 11.66
N LYS A 111 -6.48 3.67 12.10
CA LYS A 111 -7.50 3.87 13.15
C LYS A 111 -8.87 3.36 12.73
N LEU A 112 -9.22 3.44 11.44
CA LEU A 112 -10.46 2.86 10.92
C LEU A 112 -10.43 1.34 11.06
N VAL A 113 -9.38 0.67 10.58
CA VAL A 113 -9.24 -0.80 10.70
C VAL A 113 -9.28 -1.24 12.16
N LYS A 114 -8.53 -0.58 13.05
CA LYS A 114 -8.48 -0.92 14.48
C LYS A 114 -9.83 -0.80 15.21
N LYS A 115 -10.75 0.00 14.68
CA LYS A 115 -12.10 0.17 15.24
C LYS A 115 -13.15 -0.72 14.57
N SER A 116 -12.78 -1.40 13.49
CA SER A 116 -13.68 -2.30 12.76
C SER A 116 -13.87 -3.63 13.49
N ASP A 117 -14.95 -4.31 13.15
CA ASP A 117 -15.22 -5.69 13.54
C ASP A 117 -14.85 -6.69 12.42
N ALA A 118 -14.04 -6.24 11.47
CA ALA A 118 -13.80 -6.95 10.21
C ALA A 118 -12.87 -8.17 10.36
N GLY A 119 -12.25 -8.34 11.51
CA GLY A 119 -11.36 -9.45 11.82
C GLY A 119 -12.07 -10.69 12.35
N VAL A 120 -11.29 -11.74 12.61
CA VAL A 120 -11.79 -13.02 13.11
C VAL A 120 -12.47 -12.83 14.48
N GLY A 121 -13.69 -13.36 14.62
CA GLY A 121 -14.45 -13.28 15.86
C GLY A 121 -14.96 -11.87 16.20
N GLY A 122 -15.06 -10.97 15.23
CA GLY A 122 -15.52 -9.59 15.45
C GLY A 122 -14.45 -8.65 16.03
N ASN A 123 -13.18 -9.08 16.03
CA ASN A 123 -12.05 -8.21 16.39
C ASN A 123 -11.59 -7.36 15.20
N ALA A 124 -10.61 -6.48 15.38
CA ALA A 124 -9.93 -5.84 14.27
C ALA A 124 -8.88 -6.80 13.64
N PRO A 125 -8.65 -6.75 12.31
CA PRO A 125 -7.55 -7.47 11.67
C PRO A 125 -6.17 -7.03 12.17
N GLU A 126 -5.17 -7.90 12.03
CA GLU A 126 -3.77 -7.49 12.15
C GLU A 126 -3.40 -6.51 11.04
N ILE A 127 -2.52 -5.55 11.32
CA ILE A 127 -2.20 -4.47 10.37
C ILE A 127 -0.70 -4.42 10.12
N ILE A 128 -0.32 -4.45 8.85
CA ILE A 128 1.01 -4.03 8.39
C ILE A 128 0.85 -2.71 7.63
N LEU A 129 1.37 -1.62 8.22
CA LEU A 129 1.48 -0.35 7.53
C LEU A 129 2.79 -0.32 6.73
N VAL A 130 2.68 -0.03 5.44
CA VAL A 130 3.81 0.01 4.52
C VAL A 130 4.02 1.44 4.01
N SER A 131 5.22 1.98 4.23
CA SER A 131 5.63 3.20 3.51
C SER A 131 5.96 2.83 2.06
N PRO A 132 5.41 3.51 1.05
CA PRO A 132 5.83 3.30 -0.34
C PRO A 132 7.32 3.71 -0.52
N PRO A 133 8.03 3.16 -1.51
CA PRO A 133 9.41 3.54 -1.78
C PRO A 133 9.46 5.00 -2.25
N PRO A 134 10.59 5.71 -2.06
CA PRO A 134 10.78 7.02 -2.64
C PRO A 134 10.55 7.03 -4.15
N ILE A 135 9.89 8.07 -4.64
CA ILE A 135 9.70 8.27 -6.07
C ILE A 135 10.93 8.95 -6.68
N LEU A 136 11.13 8.78 -7.98
CA LEU A 136 12.17 9.48 -8.74
C LEU A 136 11.55 10.66 -9.52
N LYS A 137 12.39 11.37 -10.27
CA LYS A 137 11.90 12.37 -11.23
C LYS A 137 10.89 11.71 -12.18
N SER A 138 9.64 12.12 -12.05
CA SER A 138 8.55 11.51 -12.78
C SER A 138 8.34 12.15 -14.15
N ILE A 139 7.84 11.35 -15.10
CA ILE A 139 7.30 11.86 -16.37
C ILE A 139 5.89 12.45 -16.19
N PHE A 140 5.21 12.10 -15.08
CA PHE A 140 3.89 12.63 -14.75
C PHE A 140 4.03 14.00 -14.10
N LEU A 141 3.56 15.04 -14.80
CA LEU A 141 3.71 16.45 -14.38
C LEU A 141 2.97 16.82 -13.07
N CYS A 142 2.12 15.92 -12.56
CA CYS A 142 1.48 16.09 -11.25
C CYS A 142 2.44 15.78 -10.08
N PHE A 143 3.63 15.26 -10.34
CA PHE A 143 4.71 15.12 -9.37
C PHE A 143 5.85 16.07 -9.73
N ASP A 144 6.29 16.87 -8.79
CA ASP A 144 7.37 17.83 -8.97
C ASP A 144 8.61 17.42 -8.16
N GLU A 145 9.66 18.25 -8.19
CA GLU A 145 10.88 18.01 -7.40
C GLU A 145 10.62 17.96 -5.90
N GLN A 146 9.58 18.64 -5.40
CA GLN A 146 9.20 18.59 -4.00
C GLN A 146 8.49 17.27 -3.67
N SER A 147 7.70 16.72 -4.59
CA SER A 147 7.13 15.37 -4.46
C SER A 147 8.24 14.33 -4.23
N VAL A 148 9.33 14.41 -5.00
CA VAL A 148 10.52 13.54 -4.82
C VAL A 148 11.12 13.70 -3.42
N LYS A 149 11.43 14.93 -3.01
CA LYS A 149 12.02 15.22 -1.69
C LYS A 149 11.15 14.69 -0.55
N LYS A 150 9.86 15.00 -0.57
CA LYS A 150 8.89 14.57 0.45
C LYS A 150 8.75 13.05 0.53
N SER A 151 8.89 12.34 -0.60
CA SER A 151 8.77 10.88 -0.62
C SER A 151 9.83 10.17 0.22
N HIS A 152 11.03 10.76 0.34
CA HIS A 152 12.10 10.22 1.20
C HIS A 152 11.79 10.33 2.69
N ASP A 153 10.94 11.28 3.08
CA ASP A 153 10.60 11.52 4.48
C ASP A 153 9.43 10.64 4.97
N LEU A 154 8.69 9.99 4.06
CA LEU A 154 7.48 9.21 4.41
C LEU A 154 7.78 8.08 5.39
N SER A 155 8.83 7.31 5.16
CA SER A 155 9.15 6.11 5.95
C SER A 155 9.30 6.43 7.44
N GLY A 156 10.03 7.50 7.78
CA GLY A 156 10.23 7.91 9.17
C GLY A 156 8.90 8.23 9.87
N TYR A 157 8.00 8.96 9.22
CA TYR A 157 6.69 9.28 9.80
C TYR A 157 5.76 8.07 9.87
N TYR A 158 5.79 7.17 8.88
CA TYR A 158 4.99 5.95 8.89
C TYR A 158 5.45 4.99 9.99
N ALA A 159 6.76 4.90 10.25
CA ALA A 159 7.32 4.11 11.35
C ALA A 159 6.82 4.62 12.71
N GLU A 160 6.79 5.94 12.93
CA GLU A 160 6.23 6.53 14.15
C GLU A 160 4.72 6.29 14.27
N VAL A 161 3.96 6.40 13.18
CA VAL A 161 2.53 6.04 13.16
C VAL A 161 2.32 4.60 13.60
N ALA A 162 3.08 3.66 13.04
CA ALA A 162 2.97 2.25 13.36
C ALA A 162 3.32 1.97 14.84
N LYS A 163 4.39 2.59 15.34
CA LYS A 163 4.83 2.49 16.74
C LYS A 163 3.78 3.02 17.72
N VAL A 164 3.26 4.22 17.49
CA VAL A 164 2.20 4.85 18.32
C VAL A 164 0.95 3.97 18.36
N ASN A 165 0.58 3.41 17.21
CA ASN A 165 -0.61 2.57 17.08
C ASN A 165 -0.36 1.10 17.44
N LYS A 166 0.88 0.70 17.77
CA LYS A 166 1.31 -0.67 18.10
C LYS A 166 0.91 -1.69 17.03
N ILE A 167 1.21 -1.36 15.78
CA ILE A 167 1.00 -2.23 14.61
C ILE A 167 2.34 -2.53 13.94
N TYR A 168 2.34 -3.45 12.97
CA TYR A 168 3.54 -3.77 12.22
C TYR A 168 3.85 -2.70 11.18
N PHE A 169 5.14 -2.49 10.93
CA PHE A 169 5.66 -1.56 9.94
C PHE A 169 6.57 -2.29 8.94
N LEU A 170 6.55 -1.84 7.69
CA LEU A 170 7.49 -2.22 6.65
C LEU A 170 7.85 -1.00 5.81
N ASP A 171 9.14 -0.79 5.55
CA ASP A 171 9.58 0.19 4.56
C ASP A 171 9.76 -0.49 3.21
N ALA A 172 8.93 -0.14 2.22
CA ALA A 172 9.12 -0.66 0.87
C ALA A 172 10.38 -0.10 0.20
N GLY A 173 10.90 1.07 0.62
CA GLY A 173 12.12 1.67 0.10
C GLY A 173 13.39 0.86 0.38
N ASP A 174 13.39 0.05 1.44
CA ASP A 174 14.48 -0.90 1.73
C ASP A 174 14.44 -2.16 0.87
N ILE A 175 13.30 -2.41 0.22
CA ILE A 175 13.01 -3.63 -0.52
C ILE A 175 13.02 -3.35 -2.02
N VAL A 176 12.32 -2.32 -2.47
CA VAL A 176 12.10 -2.06 -3.90
C VAL A 176 12.48 -0.66 -4.31
N LYS A 177 12.63 -0.47 -5.63
CA LYS A 177 12.92 0.82 -6.24
C LYS A 177 11.88 1.20 -7.28
N SER A 178 11.54 2.49 -7.33
CA SER A 178 10.76 3.08 -8.41
C SER A 178 11.55 3.04 -9.72
N SER A 179 10.91 2.70 -10.84
CA SER A 179 11.53 2.61 -12.16
C SER A 179 11.99 3.99 -12.64
N THR A 180 13.13 4.03 -13.34
CA THR A 180 13.61 5.24 -14.01
C THR A 180 12.82 5.58 -15.27
N VAL A 181 11.93 4.69 -15.74
CA VAL A 181 11.10 4.91 -16.93
C VAL A 181 10.04 5.98 -16.68
N ASP A 182 9.31 5.89 -15.56
CA ASP A 182 8.25 6.85 -15.21
C ASP A 182 8.41 7.53 -13.84
N GLY A 183 9.36 7.06 -13.04
CA GLY A 183 9.70 7.58 -11.72
C GLY A 183 8.79 7.13 -10.58
N ILE A 184 7.76 6.33 -10.82
CA ILE A 184 6.71 6.00 -9.85
C ILE A 184 6.49 4.49 -9.70
N HIS A 185 6.37 3.78 -10.82
CA HIS A 185 5.93 2.39 -10.82
C HIS A 185 7.11 1.42 -10.78
N TRP A 186 6.81 0.18 -10.46
CA TRP A 186 7.82 -0.85 -10.23
C TRP A 186 8.06 -1.69 -11.48
N GLU A 187 9.32 -2.06 -11.70
CA GLU A 187 9.62 -3.11 -12.65
C GLU A 187 9.10 -4.45 -12.15
N LYS A 188 9.00 -5.42 -13.07
CA LYS A 188 8.49 -6.76 -12.77
C LYS A 188 9.28 -7.43 -11.64
N GLU A 189 10.60 -7.30 -11.65
CA GLU A 189 11.50 -7.92 -10.68
C GLU A 189 11.31 -7.33 -9.28
N GLU A 190 10.93 -6.05 -9.20
CA GLU A 190 10.62 -5.37 -7.94
C GLU A 190 9.28 -5.88 -7.36
N HIS A 191 8.29 -6.19 -8.22
CA HIS A 191 7.08 -6.89 -7.77
C HIS A 191 7.37 -8.28 -7.18
N GLU A 192 8.26 -9.05 -7.80
CA GLU A 192 8.67 -10.37 -7.30
C GLU A 192 9.35 -10.25 -5.93
N LYS A 193 10.36 -9.36 -5.84
CA LYS A 193 11.10 -9.10 -4.60
C LYS A 193 10.20 -8.64 -3.45
N PHE A 194 9.26 -7.74 -3.72
CA PHE A 194 8.32 -7.27 -2.70
C PHE A 194 7.39 -8.39 -2.24
N GLY A 195 6.80 -9.14 -3.17
CA GLY A 195 5.90 -10.26 -2.86
C GLY A 195 6.56 -11.32 -1.99
N GLU A 196 7.80 -11.70 -2.30
CA GLU A 196 8.59 -12.65 -1.50
C GLU A 196 8.90 -12.14 -0.09
N THR A 197 9.32 -10.88 0.02
CA THR A 197 9.69 -10.28 1.31
C THR A 197 8.46 -10.14 2.22
N VAL A 198 7.32 -9.69 1.67
CA VAL A 198 6.06 -9.60 2.42
C VAL A 198 5.58 -10.99 2.85
N ALA A 199 5.75 -12.03 2.03
CA ALA A 199 5.39 -13.39 2.40
C ALA A 199 6.17 -13.87 3.64
N GLY A 200 7.48 -13.61 3.68
CA GLY A 200 8.30 -13.89 4.85
C GLY A 200 7.77 -13.17 6.09
N LYS A 201 7.45 -11.87 5.96
CA LYS A 201 6.95 -11.05 7.06
C LYS A 201 5.60 -11.55 7.60
N ILE A 202 4.67 -11.91 6.73
CA ILE A 202 3.36 -12.44 7.12
C ILE A 202 3.51 -13.79 7.83
N LYS A 203 4.41 -14.66 7.35
CA LYS A 203 4.70 -15.93 8.05
C LYS A 203 5.31 -15.72 9.44
N GLU A 204 6.16 -14.72 9.64
CA GLU A 204 6.68 -14.39 10.98
C GLU A 204 5.58 -13.94 11.95
N ILE A 205 4.61 -13.17 11.45
CA ILE A 205 3.52 -12.61 12.24
C ILE A 205 2.46 -13.68 12.54
N MET A 206 2.08 -14.45 11.52
CA MET A 206 0.91 -15.34 11.53
C MET A 206 1.22 -16.83 11.56
N GLY A 207 2.48 -17.22 11.37
CA GLY A 207 2.96 -18.62 11.37
C GLY A 207 3.50 -19.09 12.72
N LYS A 208 3.35 -18.28 13.77
CA LYS A 208 3.29 -18.78 15.16
C LYS A 208 1.88 -19.29 15.46
#